data_AF-A0A399P675-F1
#
_entry.id   AF-A0A399P675-F1
#
_cell.length_a   1.000
_cell.length_b   1.000
_cell.length_c   1.000
_cell.angle_alpha   90.00
_cell.angle_beta   90.00
_cell.angle_gamma   90.00
#
_symmetry.space_group_name_H-M   'P 1'
#
loop_
_entity.id
_entity.type
_entity.pdbx_description
1 polymer ?
#
loop_
_entity_poly.entity_id
_entity_poly.type
_entity_poly.pdbx_seq_one_letter_code
_entity_poly.pdbx_strand_id
1 'polypeptide(L)'
;AGDWTGLRPGPHDLHAALVGRHAHRAGPLRVTVTAEAIARRRPVDGSGRPPTDSDIRRSYDARIAWLRMRVAAADALGPLVAELAGVASRAEAGERIRGLLEVDEEHAELLLHAQLLDLLPYSAEATRREVDEAVLRRDALGPEPAEDPGPS
;
A
#
# COMPACT_ATOMS: atom_id res chain seq x y z
N ALA A 1 -12.49 -13.42 -8.29
CA ALA A 1 -11.91 -13.59 -6.94
C ALA A 1 -12.86 -14.46 -6.13
N GLY A 2 -12.38 -15.47 -5.42
CA GLY A 2 -13.22 -16.36 -4.63
C GLY A 2 -13.87 -15.60 -3.47
N ASP A 3 -15.16 -15.82 -3.27
CA ASP A 3 -15.92 -15.22 -2.18
C ASP A 3 -15.53 -15.87 -0.85
N TRP A 4 -14.64 -15.21 -0.11
CA TRP A 4 -14.18 -15.66 1.21
C TRP A 4 -15.32 -15.74 2.23
N THR A 5 -16.44 -15.06 1.99
CA THR A 5 -17.59 -15.03 2.91
C THR A 5 -18.35 -16.36 2.96
N GLY A 6 -18.16 -17.23 1.97
CA GLY A 6 -18.80 -18.54 1.87
C GLY A 6 -18.02 -19.71 2.48
N LEU A 7 -16.82 -19.49 3.04
CA LEU A 7 -15.99 -20.56 3.58
C LEU A 7 -16.64 -21.25 4.79
N ARG A 8 -16.66 -22.59 4.77
CA ARG A 8 -17.11 -23.43 5.88
C ARG A 8 -15.91 -24.20 6.47
N PRO A 9 -15.95 -24.62 7.74
CA PRO A 9 -14.92 -25.53 8.26
C PRO A 9 -14.89 -26.83 7.47
N GLY A 10 -13.70 -27.33 7.15
CA GLY A 10 -13.51 -28.59 6.42
C GLY A 10 -12.38 -28.56 5.38
N PRO A 11 -12.22 -29.65 4.61
CA PRO A 11 -11.20 -29.74 3.57
C PRO A 11 -11.55 -28.85 2.37
N HIS A 12 -10.57 -28.09 1.90
CA HIS A 12 -10.67 -27.22 0.73
C HIS A 12 -9.45 -27.39 -0.16
N ASP A 13 -9.65 -27.23 -1.46
CA ASP A 13 -8.56 -27.22 -2.44
C ASP A 13 -8.18 -25.77 -2.78
N LEU A 14 -6.95 -25.39 -2.44
CA LEU A 14 -6.42 -24.07 -2.75
C LEU A 14 -5.87 -24.07 -4.18
N HIS A 15 -6.53 -23.31 -5.05
CA HIS A 15 -6.07 -23.05 -6.40
C HIS A 15 -5.34 -21.70 -6.45
N ALA A 16 -4.02 -21.73 -6.59
CA ALA A 16 -3.25 -20.54 -6.87
C ALA A 16 -3.33 -20.21 -8.37
N ALA A 17 -3.85 -19.03 -8.71
CA ALA A 17 -3.68 -18.46 -10.04
C ALA A 17 -2.27 -17.87 -10.13
N LEU A 18 -1.34 -18.61 -10.74
CA LEU A 18 0.01 -18.10 -10.99
C LEU A 18 -0.02 -17.19 -12.22
N VAL A 19 0.41 -15.94 -12.06
CA VAL A 19 0.51 -14.96 -13.16
C VAL A 19 1.97 -14.91 -13.62
N GLY A 20 2.32 -15.67 -14.65
CA GLY A 20 3.67 -15.65 -15.23
C GLY A 20 3.83 -16.63 -16.40
N ARG A 21 4.59 -16.25 -17.44
CA ARG A 21 4.77 -17.06 -18.67
C ARG A 21 5.43 -18.43 -18.46
N HIS A 22 6.04 -18.67 -17.30
CA HIS A 22 6.77 -19.90 -16.97
C HIS A 22 6.25 -20.57 -15.68
N ALA A 23 5.06 -20.17 -15.22
CA ALA A 23 4.50 -20.73 -14.00
C ALA A 23 3.86 -22.09 -14.27
N HIS A 24 4.52 -23.16 -13.83
CA HIS A 24 3.92 -24.49 -13.85
C HIS A 24 2.93 -24.63 -12.69
N ARG A 25 1.70 -25.06 -12.98
CA ARG A 25 0.72 -25.39 -11.94
C ARG A 25 1.18 -26.65 -11.21
N ALA A 26 1.69 -26.50 -9.99
CA ALA A 26 1.52 -27.56 -9.02
C ALA A 26 0.01 -27.76 -8.81
N GLY A 27 -0.45 -29.00 -8.67
CA GLY A 27 -1.87 -29.31 -8.44
C GLY A 27 -2.45 -28.57 -7.23
N PRO A 28 -3.78 -28.62 -7.03
CA PRO A 28 -4.42 -27.96 -5.89
C PRO A 28 -3.76 -28.37 -4.57
N LEU A 29 -3.44 -27.39 -3.74
CA LEU A 29 -2.95 -27.65 -2.39
C LEU A 29 -4.16 -27.92 -1.49
N ARG A 30 -4.29 -29.15 -0.99
CA ARG A 30 -5.36 -29.51 -0.08
C ARG A 30 -5.08 -28.94 1.31
N VAL A 31 -5.99 -28.11 1.80
CA VAL A 31 -5.90 -27.46 3.12
C VAL A 31 -7.14 -27.79 3.95
N THR A 32 -7.00 -27.85 5.27
CA THR A 32 -8.15 -27.96 6.17
C THR A 32 -8.40 -26.61 6.81
N VAL A 33 -9.56 -26.02 6.54
CA VAL A 33 -9.98 -24.75 7.13
C VAL A 33 -10.71 -25.05 8.44
N THR A 34 -10.25 -24.49 9.56
CA THR A 34 -10.92 -24.65 10.86
C THR A 34 -11.87 -23.48 11.13
N ALA A 35 -12.88 -23.70 11.98
CA ALA A 35 -13.79 -22.63 12.42
C ALA A 35 -13.04 -21.47 13.09
N GLU A 36 -11.99 -21.77 13.84
CA GLU A 36 -11.12 -20.78 14.47
C GLU A 36 -10.32 -19.98 13.42
N ALA A 37 -9.80 -20.63 12.36
CA ALA A 37 -9.12 -19.94 11.28
C ALA A 37 -10.05 -19.00 10.50
N ILE A 38 -11.32 -19.39 10.34
CA ILE A 38 -12.37 -18.52 9.78
C ILE A 38 -12.64 -17.37 10.74
N ALA A 39 -12.82 -17.62 12.04
CA ALA A 39 -13.11 -16.58 13.03
C ALA A 39 -11.99 -15.53 13.15
N ARG A 40 -10.73 -15.95 13.12
CA ARG A 40 -9.55 -15.05 13.14
C ARG A 40 -9.44 -14.17 11.90
N ARG A 41 -10.01 -14.60 10.77
CA ARG A 41 -9.87 -13.95 9.46
C ARG A 41 -11.17 -13.30 8.97
N ARG A 42 -12.29 -13.61 9.63
CA ARG A 42 -13.51 -12.81 9.57
C ARG A 42 -13.07 -11.40 9.95
N PRO A 43 -13.36 -10.38 9.13
CA PRO A 43 -12.94 -9.03 9.44
C PRO A 43 -13.37 -8.73 10.87
N VAL A 44 -12.39 -8.53 11.74
CA VAL A 44 -12.61 -7.89 13.04
C VAL A 44 -13.35 -6.61 12.70
N ASP A 45 -14.51 -6.39 13.32
CA ASP A 45 -15.44 -5.28 13.09
C ASP A 45 -14.74 -3.90 13.10
N GLY A 46 -14.02 -3.57 12.04
CA GLY A 46 -13.78 -2.21 11.59
C GLY A 46 -15.08 -1.82 10.93
N SER A 47 -15.97 -1.20 11.71
CA SER A 47 -17.34 -0.76 11.39
C SER A 47 -17.81 -1.15 9.98
N GLY A 48 -18.75 -2.10 9.85
CA GLY A 48 -19.37 -2.51 8.58
C GLY A 48 -20.16 -1.42 7.82
N ARG A 49 -19.85 -0.15 8.06
CA ARG A 49 -20.32 1.01 7.31
C ARG A 49 -19.54 1.07 5.99
N PRO A 50 -20.22 1.26 4.84
CA PRO A 50 -19.56 1.62 3.59
C PRO A 50 -18.65 2.84 3.79
N PRO A 51 -17.45 2.88 3.17
CA PRO A 51 -16.55 4.01 3.30
C PRO A 51 -17.27 5.30 2.86
N THR A 52 -17.10 6.36 3.65
CA THR A 52 -17.63 7.68 3.31
C THR A 52 -16.75 8.37 2.28
N ASP A 53 -17.25 9.41 1.62
CA ASP A 53 -16.43 10.21 0.70
C ASP A 53 -15.21 10.82 1.39
N SER A 54 -15.30 11.16 2.68
CA SER A 54 -14.16 11.60 3.50
C SER A 54 -13.14 10.48 3.71
N ASP A 55 -13.58 9.24 4.00
CA ASP A 55 -12.68 8.08 4.11
C ASP A 55 -11.95 7.80 2.78
N ILE A 56 -12.68 7.88 1.67
CA ILE A 56 -12.14 7.67 0.33
C ILE A 56 -11.16 8.80 -0.01
N ARG A 57 -11.50 10.06 0.29
CA ARG A 57 -10.62 11.21 0.10
C ARG A 57 -9.32 11.06 0.91
N ARG A 58 -9.42 10.74 2.20
CA ARG A 58 -8.26 10.49 3.07
C ARG A 58 -7.38 9.36 2.51
N SER A 59 -7.99 8.29 2.00
CA SER A 59 -7.26 7.20 1.35
C SER A 59 -6.53 7.67 0.09
N TYR A 60 -7.13 8.54 -0.72
CA TYR A 60 -6.44 9.13 -1.86
C TYR A 60 -5.32 10.06 -1.43
N ASP A 61 -5.51 10.89 -0.42
CA ASP A 61 -4.46 11.79 0.08
C ASP A 61 -3.24 11.01 0.59
N ALA A 62 -3.47 9.95 1.36
CA ALA A 62 -2.40 9.04 1.79
C ALA A 62 -1.70 8.38 0.59
N ARG A 63 -2.47 7.90 -0.40
CA ARG A 63 -1.90 7.33 -1.63
C ARG A 63 -1.07 8.36 -2.42
N ILE A 64 -1.58 9.59 -2.56
CA ILE A 64 -0.90 10.67 -3.29
C ILE A 64 0.41 11.03 -2.57
N ALA A 65 0.39 11.14 -1.23
CA ALA A 65 1.58 11.39 -0.43
C ALA A 65 2.65 10.31 -0.67
N TRP A 66 2.25 9.03 -0.58
CA TRP A 66 3.13 7.91 -0.86
C TRP A 66 3.72 7.92 -2.28
N LEU A 67 2.89 8.12 -3.30
CA LEU A 67 3.34 8.13 -4.70
C LEU A 67 4.29 9.32 -4.97
N ARG A 68 4.01 10.49 -4.42
CA ARG A 68 4.90 11.67 -4.54
C ARG A 68 6.24 11.42 -3.86
N MET A 69 6.23 10.80 -2.68
CA MET A 69 7.47 10.43 -2.00
C MET A 69 8.29 9.45 -2.85
N ARG A 70 7.66 8.43 -3.46
CA ARG A 70 8.36 7.51 -4.39
C ARG A 70 8.99 8.23 -5.58
N VAL A 71 8.30 9.22 -6.15
CA VAL A 71 8.88 10.05 -7.23
C VAL A 71 10.07 10.84 -6.71
N ALA A 72 9.96 11.47 -5.54
CA ALA A 72 11.08 12.20 -4.92
C ALA A 72 12.28 11.29 -4.65
N ALA A 73 12.05 10.08 -4.13
CA ALA A 73 13.09 9.08 -3.92
C ALA A 73 13.75 8.61 -5.23
N ALA A 74 12.97 8.46 -6.31
CA ALA A 74 13.49 8.13 -7.63
C ALA A 74 14.33 9.26 -8.23
N ASP A 75 13.89 10.50 -8.08
CA ASP A 75 14.63 11.70 -8.52
C ASP A 75 15.93 11.87 -7.72
N ALA A 76 15.94 11.44 -6.45
CA ALA A 76 17.09 11.43 -5.56
C ALA A 76 17.80 10.06 -5.49
N LEU A 77 17.61 9.15 -6.46
CA LEU A 77 18.08 7.76 -6.35
C LEU A 77 19.59 7.64 -6.13
N GLY A 78 20.40 8.46 -6.81
CA GLY A 78 21.86 8.47 -6.65
C GLY A 78 22.28 8.83 -5.21
N PRO A 79 21.89 10.02 -4.71
CA PRO A 79 22.10 10.40 -3.32
C PRO A 79 21.56 9.39 -2.30
N LEU A 80 20.37 8.83 -2.55
CA LEU A 80 19.73 7.86 -1.67
C LEU A 80 20.57 6.58 -1.53
N VAL A 81 21.05 6.03 -2.66
CA VAL A 81 21.94 4.85 -2.62
C VAL A 81 23.26 5.19 -1.94
N ALA A 82 23.81 6.40 -2.13
CA ALA A 82 25.05 6.82 -1.49
C ALA A 82 24.93 6.91 0.04
N GLU A 83 23.84 7.50 0.55
CA GLU A 83 23.56 7.56 1.99
C GLU A 83 23.34 6.17 2.59
N LEU A 84 22.70 5.25 1.85
CA LEU A 84 22.38 3.91 2.32
C LEU A 84 23.53 2.90 2.20
N ALA A 85 24.54 3.16 1.37
CA ALA A 85 25.62 2.20 1.09
C ALA A 85 26.48 1.86 2.33
N GLY A 86 26.50 2.73 3.34
CA GLY A 86 27.36 2.59 4.53
C GLY A 86 26.63 2.41 5.85
N VAL A 87 25.30 2.30 5.85
CA VAL A 87 24.50 2.23 7.09
C VAL A 87 24.72 0.90 7.82
N ALA A 88 24.89 0.96 9.14
CA ALA A 88 25.14 -0.21 9.98
C ALA A 88 23.84 -0.84 10.52
N SER A 89 22.72 -0.12 10.43
CA SER A 89 21.43 -0.58 10.96
C SER A 89 20.24 -0.05 10.17
N ARG A 90 19.08 -0.72 10.35
CA ARG A 90 17.80 -0.28 9.79
C ARG A 90 17.37 1.09 10.32
N ALA A 91 17.54 1.32 11.63
CA ALA A 91 17.18 2.59 12.26
C ALA A 91 18.00 3.75 11.67
N GLU A 92 19.31 3.54 11.48
CA GLU A 92 20.18 4.51 10.82
C GLU A 92 19.74 4.76 9.37
N ALA A 93 19.39 3.70 8.62
CA ALA A 93 18.88 3.83 7.26
C ALA A 93 17.60 4.69 7.20
N GLY A 94 16.68 4.50 8.14
CA GLY A 94 15.47 5.31 8.30
C GLY A 94 15.82 6.79 8.56
N GLU A 95 16.73 7.07 9.49
CA GLU A 95 17.19 8.43 9.78
C GLU A 95 17.82 9.11 8.55
N ARG A 96 18.66 8.39 7.78
CA ARG A 96 19.26 8.93 6.54
C ARG A 96 18.20 9.29 5.50
N ILE A 97 17.21 8.42 5.30
CA ILE A 97 16.11 8.66 4.36
C ILE A 97 15.30 9.89 4.78
N ARG A 98 14.95 9.98 6.07
CA ARG A 98 14.21 11.14 6.62
C ARG A 98 14.96 12.44 6.38
N GLY A 99 16.26 12.46 6.63
CA GLY A 99 17.10 13.64 6.42
C GLY A 99 17.22 14.02 4.94
N LEU A 100 17.39 13.03 4.05
CA LEU A 100 17.57 13.29 2.63
C LEU A 100 16.29 13.77 1.92
N LEU A 101 15.15 13.18 2.27
CA LEU A 101 13.87 13.44 1.60
C LEU A 101 12.93 14.35 2.40
N GLU A 102 13.32 14.78 3.60
CA GLU A 102 12.50 15.59 4.52
C GLU A 102 11.14 14.95 4.83
N VAL A 103 11.14 13.63 5.06
CA VAL A 103 9.93 12.84 5.36
C VAL A 103 9.87 12.40 6.82
N ASP A 104 8.66 12.02 7.26
CA ASP A 104 8.47 11.38 8.55
C ASP A 104 9.01 9.94 8.59
N GLU A 105 8.98 9.35 9.79
CA GLU A 105 9.48 8.00 10.04
C GLU A 105 8.67 6.92 9.31
N GLU A 106 7.35 7.06 9.25
CA GLU A 106 6.47 6.09 8.58
C GLU A 106 6.80 5.99 7.09
N HIS A 107 6.93 7.13 6.41
CA HIS A 107 7.27 7.18 5.00
C HIS A 107 8.69 6.68 4.71
N ALA A 108 9.65 6.97 5.61
CA ALA A 108 11.00 6.45 5.48
C ALA A 108 11.05 4.93 5.61
N GLU A 109 10.34 4.36 6.59
CA GLU A 109 10.21 2.92 6.77
C GLU A 109 9.50 2.23 5.59
N LEU A 110 8.48 2.87 5.03
CA LEU A 110 7.84 2.38 3.81
C LEU A 110 8.80 2.39 2.62
N LEU A 111 9.66 3.41 2.48
CA LEU A 111 10.65 3.48 1.40
C LEU A 111 11.74 2.40 1.54
N LEU A 112 12.14 2.04 2.76
CA LEU A 112 13.06 0.92 2.99
C LEU A 112 12.54 -0.42 2.45
N HIS A 113 11.22 -0.56 2.32
CA HIS A 113 10.58 -1.74 1.74
C HIS A 113 10.30 -1.63 0.24
N ALA A 114 10.55 -0.48 -0.37
CA ALA A 114 10.37 -0.31 -1.81
C ALA A 114 11.42 -1.11 -2.60
N GLN A 115 11.02 -1.68 -3.73
CA GLN A 115 11.96 -2.39 -4.59
C GLN A 115 12.75 -1.38 -5.42
N LEU A 116 14.04 -1.63 -5.69
CA LEU A 116 14.84 -0.73 -6.52
C LEU A 116 14.21 -0.47 -7.90
N LEU A 117 13.55 -1.48 -8.48
CA LEU A 117 12.85 -1.35 -9.76
C LEU A 117 11.74 -0.29 -9.74
N ASP A 118 11.14 -0.06 -8.58
CA ASP A 118 10.07 0.92 -8.36
C ASP A 118 10.58 2.36 -8.37
N LEU A 119 11.89 2.56 -8.24
CA LEU A 119 12.57 3.85 -8.20
C LEU A 119 13.35 4.15 -9.48
N LEU A 120 13.37 3.23 -10.45
CA LEU A 120 14.04 3.46 -11.73
C LEU A 120 13.29 4.51 -12.57
N PRO A 121 13.97 5.25 -13.46
CA PRO A 121 13.37 6.37 -14.19
C PRO A 121 12.08 6.03 -14.95
N TYR A 122 12.00 4.84 -15.56
CA TYR A 122 10.81 4.43 -16.30
C TYR A 122 9.60 4.15 -15.37
N SER A 123 9.86 3.62 -14.17
CA SER A 123 8.83 3.38 -13.14
C SER A 123 8.41 4.69 -12.48
N ALA A 124 9.35 5.62 -12.26
CA ALA A 124 9.07 6.94 -11.72
C ALA A 124 8.11 7.72 -12.64
N GLU A 125 8.32 7.63 -13.96
CA GLU A 125 7.45 8.27 -14.94
C GLU A 125 6.03 7.67 -14.95
N ALA A 126 5.89 6.35 -14.79
CA ALA A 126 4.58 5.73 -14.58
C ALA A 126 3.94 6.20 -13.26
N THR A 127 4.74 6.30 -12.19
CA THR A 127 4.30 6.76 -10.87
C THR A 127 3.81 8.21 -10.91
N ARG A 128 4.44 9.10 -11.69
CA ARG A 128 3.97 10.48 -11.89
C ARG A 128 2.56 10.52 -12.49
N ARG A 129 2.30 9.69 -13.52
CA ARG A 129 0.95 9.58 -14.10
C ARG A 129 -0.05 9.05 -13.07
N GLU A 130 0.34 8.08 -12.25
CA GLU A 130 -0.51 7.60 -11.16
C GLU A 130 -0.82 8.67 -10.11
N VAL A 131 0.13 9.58 -9.82
CA VAL A 131 -0.13 10.76 -8.96
C VAL A 131 -1.21 11.63 -9.59
N ASP A 132 -1.07 11.98 -10.86
CA ASP A 132 -2.04 12.85 -11.57
C ASP A 132 -3.43 12.22 -11.59
N GLU A 133 -3.52 10.92 -11.88
CA GLU A 133 -4.79 10.20 -11.85
C GLU A 133 -5.40 10.12 -10.44
N ALA A 134 -4.58 9.90 -9.41
CA ALA A 134 -5.05 9.84 -8.03
C ALA A 134 -5.58 11.20 -7.56
N VAL A 135 -4.91 12.30 -7.93
CA VAL A 135 -5.37 13.67 -7.69
C VAL A 135 -6.70 13.92 -8.38
N LEU A 136 -6.83 13.58 -9.67
CA LEU A 136 -8.09 13.73 -10.41
C LEU A 136 -9.25 12.97 -9.76
N ARG A 137 -9.01 11.72 -9.34
CA ARG A 137 -10.04 10.90 -8.68
C ARG A 137 -10.45 11.46 -7.32
N ARG A 138 -9.49 11.96 -6.54
CA ARG A 138 -9.76 12.63 -5.27
C ARG A 138 -10.57 13.90 -5.47
N ASP A 139 -10.19 14.73 -6.43
CA ASP A 139 -10.83 16.04 -6.64
C ASP A 139 -12.26 15.88 -7.19
N ALA A 140 -12.54 14.79 -7.92
CA ALA A 140 -13.88 14.43 -8.36
C ALA A 140 -14.87 14.12 -7.21
N LEU A 141 -14.40 13.85 -5.99
CA LEU A 141 -15.26 13.60 -4.81
C LEU A 141 -15.90 14.90 -4.24
N GLY A 142 -15.54 16.09 -4.72
CA GLY A 142 -16.07 17.37 -4.22
C GLY A 142 -15.48 17.79 -2.85
N PRO A 143 -15.59 19.07 -2.44
CA PRO A 143 -14.98 19.56 -1.20
C PRO A 143 -15.50 18.83 0.03
N GLU A 144 -14.67 18.70 1.08
CA GLU A 144 -15.17 18.19 2.36
C GLU A 144 -16.32 19.08 2.85
N PRO A 145 -17.43 18.50 3.34
CA PRO A 145 -18.46 19.29 3.98
C PRO A 145 -17.84 20.01 5.17
N ALA A 146 -18.03 21.33 5.25
CA ALA A 146 -17.58 22.12 6.38
C ALA A 146 -18.15 21.52 7.67
N GLU A 147 -17.29 21.27 8.66
CA GLU A 147 -17.75 20.90 10.00
C GLU A 147 -18.67 22.02 10.50
N ASP A 148 -19.94 21.69 10.68
CA ASP A 148 -20.96 22.62 11.19
C ASP A 148 -20.53 23.03 12.60
N PRO A 149 -20.23 24.32 12.86
CA PRO A 149 -19.91 24.76 14.21
C PRO A 149 -21.15 24.56 15.07
N GLY A 150 -21.13 23.50 15.89
CA GLY A 150 -22.24 23.15 16.76
C GLY A 150 -22.72 24.34 17.60
N PRO A 151 -24.02 24.42 17.92
CA PRO A 151 -24.59 25.58 18.59
C PRO A 151 -23.92 25.78 19.96
N SER A 152 -23.39 26.98 20.15
CA SER A 152 -22.87 27.48 21.44
C SER A 152 -23.98 27.74 22.45
#